data_AF-A0A957ZM46-F1
#
_entry.id   AF-A0A957ZM46-F1
#
_cell.length_a   1.000
_cell.length_b   1.000
_cell.length_c   1.000
_cell.angle_alpha   90.00
_cell.angle_beta   90.00
_cell.angle_gamma   90.00
#
_symmetry.space_group_name_H-M   'P 1'
#
loop_
_entity.id
_entity.type
_entity.pdbx_description
1 polymer ?
#
loop_
_entity_poly.entity_id
_entity_poly.type
_entity_poly.pdbx_seq_one_letter_code
_entity_poly.pdbx_strand_id
1 'polypeptide(L)'
;GLAFFTMGLALAMTSRETSRLRFARAIPYMAAFGLLHGLHEWYEMGQRIAVETQQHVVGLPEEIVRLALLVVSFVMLLCFAVQLLVPASVPRERIFAPVAILVLVWVIATLVLIGLQPTTPLGAIAVADGLARYLLAIPGAALA
;
A
#
# COMPACT_ATOMS: atom_id res chain seq x y z
N GLY A 1 10.45 -7.50 -1.53
CA GLY A 1 10.04 -7.39 -2.95
C GLY A 1 9.62 -8.70 -3.64
N LEU A 2 10.58 -9.55 -4.04
CA LEU A 2 10.33 -10.66 -4.99
C LEU A 2 9.18 -11.60 -4.61
N ALA A 3 9.10 -12.05 -3.35
CA ALA A 3 8.05 -12.96 -2.90
C ALA A 3 6.63 -12.38 -3.04
N PHE A 4 6.47 -11.08 -2.77
CA PHE A 4 5.19 -10.40 -2.95
C PHE A 4 4.83 -10.27 -4.43
N PHE A 5 5.82 -9.95 -5.27
CA PHE A 5 5.62 -9.85 -6.70
C PHE A 5 5.23 -11.20 -7.32
N THR A 6 5.94 -12.28 -6.99
CA THR A 6 5.64 -13.63 -7.51
C THR A 6 4.28 -14.12 -7.03
N MET A 7 3.93 -13.89 -5.76
CA MET A 7 2.59 -14.16 -5.24
C MET A 7 1.52 -13.36 -6.00
N GLY A 8 1.74 -12.06 -6.21
CA GLY A 8 0.81 -11.21 -6.94
C GLY A 8 0.59 -11.68 -8.38
N LEU A 9 1.66 -12.05 -9.07
CA LEU A 9 1.62 -12.61 -10.42
C LEU A 9 0.88 -13.95 -10.46
N ALA A 10 1.19 -14.87 -9.54
CA ALA A 10 0.51 -16.16 -9.45
C ALA A 10 -1.00 -15.99 -9.23
N LEU A 11 -1.40 -15.10 -8.31
CA LEU A 11 -2.81 -14.78 -8.06
C LEU A 11 -3.50 -14.12 -9.26
N ALA A 12 -2.79 -13.27 -10.01
CA ALA A 12 -3.32 -12.65 -11.22
C ALA A 12 -3.60 -13.67 -12.33
N MET A 13 -2.78 -14.73 -12.41
CA MET A 13 -2.87 -15.79 -13.42
C MET A 13 -3.79 -16.96 -13.02
N THR A 14 -4.26 -17.00 -11.76
CA THR A 14 -5.08 -18.11 -11.27
C THR A 14 -6.49 -18.06 -11.88
N SER A 15 -6.91 -19.16 -12.55
CA SER A 15 -8.29 -19.33 -13.03
C SER A 15 -9.26 -19.35 -11.84
N ARG A 16 -10.37 -18.61 -11.96
CA ARG A 16 -11.32 -18.38 -10.87
C ARG A 16 -12.52 -19.32 -10.93
N GLU A 17 -12.28 -20.57 -11.30
CA GLU A 17 -13.32 -21.57 -11.40
C GLU A 17 -13.81 -21.96 -9.99
N THR A 18 -15.07 -21.62 -9.69
CA THR A 18 -15.86 -22.13 -8.55
C THR A 18 -15.43 -21.79 -7.11
N SER A 19 -14.42 -20.93 -6.90
CA SER A 19 -14.08 -20.47 -5.54
C SER A 19 -15.26 -19.71 -4.91
N ARG A 20 -15.48 -19.91 -3.59
CA ARG A 20 -16.52 -19.21 -2.80
C ARG A 20 -16.53 -17.73 -3.22
N LEU A 21 -17.64 -17.24 -3.78
CA LEU A 21 -17.80 -15.93 -4.45
C LEU A 21 -17.17 -14.72 -3.72
N ARG A 22 -17.01 -14.80 -2.40
CA ARG A 22 -16.31 -13.82 -1.56
C ARG A 22 -14.81 -13.80 -1.81
N PHE A 23 -14.14 -14.96 -1.78
CA PHE A 23 -12.69 -15.06 -1.96
C PHE A 23 -12.29 -14.72 -3.41
N ALA A 24 -13.08 -15.18 -4.39
CA ALA A 24 -12.88 -14.83 -5.80
C ALA A 24 -12.92 -13.31 -6.07
N ARG A 25 -13.68 -12.55 -5.27
CA ARG A 25 -13.74 -11.08 -5.34
C ARG A 25 -12.58 -10.38 -4.64
N ALA A 26 -12.03 -11.00 -3.60
CA ALA A 26 -10.92 -10.44 -2.82
C ALA A 26 -9.56 -10.61 -3.55
N ILE A 27 -9.32 -11.74 -4.22
CA ILE A 27 -8.07 -12.07 -4.93
C ILE A 27 -7.52 -10.91 -5.79
N PRO A 28 -8.30 -10.20 -6.65
CA PRO A 28 -7.74 -9.09 -7.43
C PRO A 28 -7.00 -8.04 -6.60
N TYR A 29 -7.51 -7.70 -5.41
CA TYR A 29 -6.88 -6.72 -4.52
C TYR A 29 -5.58 -7.25 -3.94
N MET A 30 -5.53 -8.53 -3.56
CA MET A 30 -4.31 -9.18 -3.09
C MET A 30 -3.24 -9.30 -4.20
N ALA A 31 -3.67 -9.62 -5.42
CA ALA A 31 -2.79 -9.67 -6.58
C ALA A 31 -2.19 -8.28 -6.86
N ALA A 32 -3.03 -7.24 -6.87
CA ALA A 32 -2.59 -5.86 -7.05
C ALA A 32 -1.64 -5.42 -5.93
N PHE A 33 -1.94 -5.73 -4.66
CA PHE A 33 -1.04 -5.47 -3.53
C PHE A 33 0.34 -6.11 -3.75
N GLY A 34 0.39 -7.42 -4.06
CA GLY A 34 1.66 -8.13 -4.24
C GLY A 34 2.52 -7.51 -5.35
N LEU A 35 1.92 -7.15 -6.48
CA LEU A 35 2.62 -6.51 -7.60
C LEU A 35 3.12 -5.11 -7.25
N LEU A 36 2.24 -4.26 -6.70
CA LEU A 36 2.57 -2.88 -6.33
C LEU A 36 3.61 -2.80 -5.21
N HIS A 37 3.46 -3.64 -4.19
CA HIS A 37 4.40 -3.70 -3.08
C HIS A 37 5.75 -4.28 -3.52
N GLY A 38 5.74 -5.31 -4.39
CA GLY A 38 6.95 -5.81 -5.04
C GLY A 38 7.69 -4.71 -5.81
N LEU A 39 6.95 -3.89 -6.57
CA LEU A 39 7.49 -2.75 -7.30
C LEU A 39 8.04 -1.65 -6.39
N HIS A 40 7.33 -1.32 -5.30
CA HIS A 40 7.82 -0.38 -4.28
C HIS A 40 9.19 -0.82 -3.74
N GLU A 41 9.31 -2.08 -3.37
CA GLU A 41 10.54 -2.65 -2.80
C GLU A 41 11.70 -2.63 -3.79
N TRP A 42 11.44 -2.91 -5.07
CA TRP A 42 12.47 -2.81 -6.11
C TRP A 42 12.86 -1.37 -6.40
N TYR A 43 11.90 -0.44 -6.38
CA TYR A 43 12.17 0.99 -6.53
C TYR A 43 13.09 1.50 -5.41
N GLU A 44 12.76 1.19 -4.16
CA GLU A 44 13.58 1.53 -2.99
C GLU A 44 14.98 0.89 -3.06
N MET A 45 15.07 -0.38 -3.47
CA MET A 45 16.35 -1.05 -3.68
C MET A 45 17.19 -0.35 -4.75
N GLY A 46 16.58 0.06 -5.87
CA GLY A 46 17.25 0.80 -6.95
C GLY A 46 17.82 2.14 -6.48
N GLN A 47 17.04 2.90 -5.68
CA GLN A 47 17.51 4.14 -5.07
C GLN A 47 18.72 3.89 -4.16
N ARG A 48 18.65 2.88 -3.28
CA ARG A 48 19.77 2.53 -2.38
C ARG A 48 21.03 2.17 -3.16
N ILE A 49 20.90 1.38 -4.23
CA ILE A 49 22.04 1.03 -5.09
C ILE A 49 22.64 2.29 -5.73
N ALA A 50 21.82 3.20 -6.26
CA ALA A 50 22.30 4.43 -6.89
C ALA A 50 23.02 5.36 -5.89
N VAL A 51 22.53 5.46 -4.66
CA VAL A 51 23.20 6.21 -3.58
C VAL A 51 24.58 5.63 -3.31
N GLU A 52 24.68 4.31 -3.08
CA GLU A 52 25.94 3.65 -2.73
C GLU A 52 26.95 3.63 -3.90
N THR A 53 26.48 3.39 -5.12
CA THR A 53 27.38 3.15 -6.28
C THR A 53 27.67 4.39 -7.10
N GLN A 54 26.75 5.35 -7.16
CA GLN A 54 26.85 6.51 -8.03
C GLN A 54 26.90 7.84 -7.24
N GLN A 55 26.90 7.77 -5.90
CA GLN A 55 26.78 8.95 -5.03
C GLN A 55 25.55 9.80 -5.39
N HIS A 56 24.48 9.13 -5.86
CA HIS A 56 23.24 9.78 -6.24
C HIS A 56 22.56 10.37 -5.02
N VAL A 57 22.04 11.59 -5.14
CA VAL A 57 21.26 12.23 -4.08
C VAL A 57 19.78 12.08 -4.41
N VAL A 58 19.08 11.31 -3.58
CA VAL A 58 17.65 11.05 -3.76
C VAL A 58 16.86 12.34 -3.58
N GLY A 59 16.10 12.70 -4.62
CA GLY A 59 15.32 13.93 -4.67
C GLY A 59 13.90 13.78 -4.13
N LEU A 60 13.24 14.91 -3.87
CA LEU A 60 11.84 14.95 -3.45
C LEU A 60 10.88 14.22 -4.42
N PRO A 61 11.00 14.34 -5.75
CA PRO A 61 10.09 13.64 -6.67
C PRO A 61 10.20 12.11 -6.57
N GLU A 62 11.42 11.60 -6.38
CA GLU A 62 11.68 10.16 -6.24
C GLU A 62 11.02 9.62 -4.97
N GLU A 63 11.15 10.35 -3.87
CA GLU A 63 10.53 10.02 -2.59
C GLU A 63 9.00 10.11 -2.62
N ILE A 64 8.42 11.05 -3.39
CA ILE A 64 6.98 11.12 -3.62
C ILE A 64 6.50 9.88 -4.38
N VAL A 65 7.22 9.45 -5.43
CA VAL A 65 6.89 8.23 -6.19
C VAL A 65 6.99 7.00 -5.30
N ARG A 66 8.06 6.89 -4.49
CA ARG A 66 8.24 5.81 -3.50
C ARG A 66 7.05 5.75 -2.55
N LEU A 67 6.73 6.86 -1.88
CA LEU A 67 5.62 6.93 -0.94
C LEU A 67 4.26 6.64 -1.59
N ALA A 68 4.03 7.13 -2.81
CA ALA A 68 2.80 6.87 -3.54
C ALA A 68 2.64 5.38 -3.84
N LEU A 69 3.69 4.71 -4.32
CA LEU A 69 3.70 3.26 -4.53
C LEU A 69 3.41 2.50 -3.22
N LEU A 70 4.04 2.91 -2.11
CA LEU A 70 3.82 2.31 -0.79
C LEU A 70 2.36 2.43 -0.36
N VAL A 71 1.82 3.64 -0.34
CA VAL A 71 0.45 3.92 0.11
C VAL A 71 -0.56 3.21 -0.78
N VAL A 72 -0.41 3.28 -2.11
CA VAL A 72 -1.31 2.61 -3.05
C VAL A 72 -1.27 1.09 -2.85
N SER A 73 -0.10 0.51 -2.55
CA SER A 73 0.00 -0.90 -2.19
C SER A 73 -0.80 -1.23 -0.92
N PHE A 74 -0.68 -0.44 0.15
CA PHE A 74 -1.44 -0.65 1.38
C PHE A 74 -2.94 -0.42 1.22
N VAL A 75 -3.36 0.49 0.35
CA VAL A 75 -4.78 0.64 -0.02
C VAL A 75 -5.31 -0.64 -0.67
N MET A 76 -4.53 -1.30 -1.54
CA MET A 76 -4.94 -2.60 -2.11
C MET A 76 -5.02 -3.69 -1.03
N LEU A 77 -4.10 -3.71 -0.07
CA LEU A 77 -4.14 -4.63 1.08
C LEU A 77 -5.39 -4.39 1.95
N LEU A 78 -5.73 -3.14 2.25
CA LEU A 78 -6.93 -2.79 3.00
C LEU A 78 -8.21 -3.17 2.24
N CYS A 79 -8.27 -2.91 0.93
CA CYS A 79 -9.38 -3.34 0.09
C CYS A 79 -9.54 -4.87 0.12
N PHE A 80 -8.44 -5.63 0.09
CA PHE A 80 -8.46 -7.08 0.26
C PHE A 80 -9.05 -7.49 1.61
N ALA A 81 -8.53 -6.93 2.70
CA ALA A 81 -8.97 -7.23 4.06
C ALA A 81 -10.47 -6.94 4.26
N VAL A 82 -10.94 -5.74 3.87
CA VAL A 82 -12.35 -5.37 3.99
C VAL A 82 -13.23 -6.27 3.11
N GLN A 83 -12.79 -6.60 1.89
CA GLN A 83 -13.55 -7.49 1.00
C GLN A 83 -13.68 -8.92 1.56
N LEU A 84 -12.76 -9.37 2.40
CA LEU A 84 -12.83 -10.66 3.09
C LEU A 84 -13.86 -10.67 4.23
N LEU A 85 -14.02 -9.53 4.91
CA LEU A 85 -14.96 -9.35 6.02
C LEU A 85 -16.40 -9.10 5.56
N VAL A 86 -16.58 -8.44 4.41
CA VAL A 86 -17.89 -8.06 3.90
C VAL A 86 -18.61 -9.25 3.22
N PRO A 87 -19.91 -9.49 3.51
CA PRO A 87 -20.69 -10.52 2.83
C PRO A 87 -20.82 -10.29 1.32
N ALA A 88 -20.93 -11.38 0.57
CA ALA A 88 -21.09 -11.37 -0.89
C ALA A 88 -22.34 -10.61 -1.41
N SER A 89 -23.34 -10.39 -0.55
CA SER A 89 -24.58 -9.66 -0.86
C SER A 89 -24.42 -8.13 -0.79
N VAL A 90 -23.34 -7.63 -0.20
CA VAL A 90 -23.12 -6.19 -0.05
C VAL A 90 -22.50 -5.61 -1.33
N PRO A 91 -22.91 -4.41 -1.77
CA PRO A 91 -22.32 -3.75 -2.92
C PRO A 91 -20.82 -3.53 -2.75
N ARG A 92 -20.07 -3.72 -3.83
CA ARG A 92 -18.60 -3.59 -3.85
C ARG A 92 -18.14 -2.20 -3.41
N GLU A 93 -18.94 -1.18 -3.64
CA GLU A 93 -18.63 0.22 -3.29
C GLU A 93 -18.48 0.44 -1.79
N ARG A 94 -19.20 -0.32 -0.95
CA ARG A 94 -19.15 -0.16 0.51
C ARG A 94 -17.80 -0.55 1.11
N ILE A 95 -16.95 -1.27 0.37
CA ILE A 95 -15.59 -1.58 0.83
C ILE A 95 -14.71 -0.33 0.84
N PHE A 96 -14.98 0.65 -0.03
CA PHE A 96 -14.13 1.84 -0.16
C PHE A 96 -14.35 2.83 0.98
N ALA A 97 -15.50 2.81 1.64
CA ALA A 97 -15.78 3.70 2.77
C ALA A 97 -14.79 3.52 3.95
N PRO A 98 -14.61 2.33 4.54
CA PRO A 98 -13.64 2.14 5.63
C PRO A 98 -12.19 2.39 5.18
N VAL A 99 -11.85 2.02 3.94
CA VAL A 99 -10.51 2.27 3.38
C VAL A 99 -10.25 3.76 3.22
N ALA A 100 -11.21 4.51 2.69
CA ALA A 100 -11.13 5.96 2.54
C ALA A 100 -11.04 6.67 3.90
N ILE A 101 -11.75 6.19 4.91
CA ILE A 101 -11.64 6.71 6.28
C ILE A 101 -10.22 6.52 6.81
N LEU A 102 -9.63 5.33 6.68
CA LEU A 102 -8.26 5.08 7.16
C LEU A 102 -7.23 5.93 6.40
N VAL A 103 -7.37 6.07 5.08
CA VAL A 103 -6.52 6.95 4.27
C VAL A 103 -6.69 8.41 4.70
N LEU A 104 -7.92 8.87 4.94
CA LEU A 104 -8.17 10.23 5.42
C LEU A 104 -7.56 10.46 6.80
N VAL A 105 -7.70 9.51 7.72
CA VAL A 105 -7.05 9.56 9.04
C VAL A 105 -5.54 9.65 8.89
N TRP A 106 -4.94 8.88 7.99
CA TRP A 106 -3.51 8.96 7.68
C TRP A 106 -3.09 10.33 7.13
N VAL A 107 -3.85 10.90 6.18
CA VAL A 107 -3.59 12.24 5.64
C VAL A 107 -3.67 13.30 6.75
N ILE A 108 -4.75 13.29 7.53
CA ILE A 108 -4.96 14.25 8.61
C ILE A 108 -3.86 14.13 9.66
N ALA A 109 -3.54 12.92 10.13
CA ALA A 109 -2.48 12.70 11.11
C ALA A 109 -1.12 13.19 10.60
N THR A 110 -0.82 12.96 9.32
CA THR A 110 0.41 13.44 8.67
C THR A 110 0.46 14.96 8.65
N LEU A 111 -0.60 15.63 8.19
CA LEU A 111 -0.68 17.09 8.14
C LEU A 111 -0.60 17.73 9.54
N VAL A 112 -1.25 17.13 10.53
CA VAL A 112 -1.19 17.58 11.93
C VAL A 112 0.23 17.48 12.47
N LEU A 113 0.90 16.34 12.32
CA LEU A 113 2.27 16.17 12.83
C LEU A 113 3.27 17.13 12.16
N ILE A 114 3.18 17.31 10.84
CA ILE A 114 4.04 18.27 10.12
C ILE A 114 3.75 19.72 10.55
N GLY A 115 2.48 20.05 10.85
CA GLY A 115 2.10 21.37 11.36
C GLY A 115 2.56 21.64 12.80
N LEU A 116 2.64 20.60 13.64
CA LEU A 116 3.12 20.70 15.03
C LEU A 116 4.64 20.69 15.15
N GLN A 117 5.33 20.01 14.23
CA GLN A 117 6.78 19.91 14.20
C GLN A 117 7.28 20.30 12.81
N PRO A 118 7.76 21.53 12.61
CA PRO A 118 8.29 21.97 11.33
C PRO A 118 9.42 21.03 10.88
N THR A 119 9.22 20.36 9.75
CA THR A 119 10.20 19.45 9.15
C THR A 119 10.64 19.94 7.78
N THR A 120 11.77 19.42 7.31
CA THR A 120 12.12 19.53 5.88
C THR A 120 11.09 18.78 5.02
N PRO A 121 10.99 19.07 3.70
CA PRO A 121 10.11 18.33 2.80
C PRO A 121 10.37 16.82 2.79
N LEU A 122 11.64 16.40 2.86
CA LEU A 122 12.00 14.98 2.97
C LEU A 122 11.61 14.40 4.33
N GLY A 123 11.74 15.17 5.41
CA GLY A 123 11.25 14.78 6.74
C GLY A 123 9.74 14.58 6.77
N ALA A 124 8.97 15.41 6.06
CA ALA A 124 7.53 15.26 5.93
C ALA A 124 7.15 13.94 5.23
N ILE A 125 7.89 13.52 4.20
CA ILE A 125 7.71 12.22 3.55
C ILE A 125 8.03 11.08 4.52
N ALA A 126 9.10 11.19 5.31
CA ALA A 126 9.46 10.16 6.29
C ALA A 126 8.38 9.98 7.38
N VAL A 127 7.77 11.09 7.85
CA VAL A 127 6.62 11.05 8.77
C VAL A 127 5.43 10.35 8.11
N ALA A 128 5.12 10.70 6.86
CA ALA A 128 4.03 10.11 6.11
C ALA A 128 4.23 8.60 5.86
N ASP A 129 5.45 8.16 5.54
CA ASP A 129 5.85 6.75 5.38
C ASP A 129 5.63 5.97 6.68
N GLY A 130 6.17 6.48 7.80
CA GLY A 130 6.02 5.86 9.11
C GLY A 130 4.55 5.71 9.51
N LEU A 131 3.76 6.78 9.38
CA LEU A 131 2.33 6.73 9.66
C LEU A 131 1.57 5.80 8.71
N ALA A 132 1.94 5.70 7.43
CA ALA A 132 1.29 4.79 6.49
C ALA A 132 1.46 3.33 6.94
N ARG A 133 2.63 2.97 7.45
CA ARG A 133 2.89 1.62 8.00
C ARG A 133 2.00 1.34 9.21
N TYR A 134 1.90 2.28 10.15
CA TYR A 134 1.11 2.08 11.36
C TYR A 134 -0.41 2.11 11.12
N LEU A 135 -0.89 3.08 10.33
CA LEU A 135 -2.32 3.34 10.17
C LEU A 135 -2.96 2.55 9.03
N LEU A 136 -2.18 2.13 8.02
CA LEU A 136 -2.71 1.42 6.85
C LEU A 136 -2.19 -0.03 6.81
N ALA A 137 -0.88 -0.23 6.90
CA ALA A 137 -0.29 -1.56 6.71
C ALA A 137 -0.63 -2.53 7.85
N ILE A 138 -0.46 -2.13 9.11
CA ILE A 138 -0.76 -2.98 10.27
C ILE A 138 -2.23 -3.42 10.28
N PRO A 139 -3.24 -2.54 10.23
CA PRO A 139 -4.63 -2.97 10.22
C PRO A 139 -4.98 -3.76 8.94
N GLY A 140 -4.41 -3.39 7.78
CA GLY A 140 -4.57 -4.16 6.56
C GLY A 140 -4.05 -5.59 6.66
N ALA A 141 -2.88 -5.77 7.28
CA ALA A 141 -2.27 -7.08 7.50
C ALA A 141 -2.97 -7.89 8.61
N ALA A 142 -3.44 -7.24 9.67
CA ALA A 142 -4.11 -7.90 10.79
C ALA A 142 -5.52 -8.42 10.44
N LEU A 143 -6.18 -7.79 9.47
CA LEU A 143 -7.54 -8.15 9.03
C LEU A 143 -7.58 -9.06 7.79
N ALA A 144 -6.45 -9.22 7.11
CA ALA A 144 -6.26 -10.05 5.91
C ALA A 144 -6.07 -11.53 6.25
#